data_AF-A0A7Y1UT97-F1
#
_entry.id   AF-A0A7Y1UT97-F1
#
_cell.length_a   1.000
_cell.length_b   1.000
_cell.length_c   1.000
_cell.angle_alpha   90.00
_cell.angle_beta   90.00
_cell.angle_gamma   90.00
#
_symmetry.space_group_name_H-M   'P 1'
#
loop_
_entity.id
_entity.type
_entity.pdbx_description
1 polymer ?
#
loop_
_entity_poly.entity_id
_entity_poly.type
_entity_poly.pdbx_seq_one_letter_code
_entity_poly.pdbx_strand_id
1 'polypeptide(L)' 'MAVLASRLDTRSEAFAANRDAMESHVAGLESILAEARAGGGDKYVERHRAREKLLPRERIE' A
#
# COMPACT_ATOMS: atom_id res chain seq x y z
N MET A 1 3.11 3.32 34.72
CA MET A 1 3.27 3.54 33.27
C MET A 1 2.83 4.97 32.97
N ALA A 2 3.69 5.80 32.41
CA ALA A 2 3.37 7.22 32.18
C ALA A 2 2.53 7.36 30.91
N VAL A 3 1.36 8.00 31.01
CA VAL A 3 0.48 8.26 29.87
C VAL A 3 0.93 9.56 29.20
N LEU A 4 1.11 9.52 27.87
CA LEU A 4 1.35 10.72 27.07
C LEU A 4 0.00 11.32 26.65
N ALA A 5 -0.31 12.51 27.15
CA ALA A 5 -1.48 13.25 26.71
C ALA A 5 -1.19 13.93 25.36
N SER A 6 -1.94 13.55 24.32
CA SER A 6 -1.86 14.22 23.02
C SER A 6 -2.38 15.65 23.12
N ARG A 7 -1.66 16.59 22.49
CA ARG A 7 -2.09 18.00 22.31
C ARG A 7 -2.62 18.27 20.91
N LEU A 8 -2.76 17.23 20.09
CA LEU A 8 -3.22 17.33 18.72
C LEU A 8 -4.72 17.58 18.69
N ASP A 9 -5.15 18.63 18.02
CA ASP A 9 -6.57 18.86 17.71
C ASP A 9 -6.92 18.24 16.36
N THR A 10 -7.62 17.11 16.41
CA THR A 10 -8.04 16.35 15.22
C THR A 10 -9.18 17.01 14.44
N ARG A 11 -9.77 18.10 14.96
CA ARG A 11 -10.81 18.88 14.28
C ARG A 11 -10.29 20.16 13.64
N SER A 12 -9.01 20.47 13.85
CA SER A 12 -8.37 21.65 13.28
C SER A 12 -8.18 21.53 11.77
N GLU A 13 -8.24 22.65 11.06
CA GLU A 13 -7.97 22.71 9.61
C GLU A 13 -6.54 22.25 9.29
N ALA A 14 -5.57 22.58 10.15
CA ALA A 14 -4.19 22.15 10.00
C ALA A 14 -4.05 20.61 10.07
N PHE A 15 -4.80 19.95 10.97
CA PHE A 15 -4.83 18.49 11.03
C PHE A 15 -5.44 17.90 9.76
N ALA A 16 -6.54 18.46 9.25
CA ALA A 16 -7.17 18.01 8.01
C ALA A 16 -6.20 18.14 6.82
N ALA A 17 -5.56 19.30 6.65
CA ALA A 17 -4.58 19.51 5.58
C ALA A 17 -3.38 18.55 5.65
N ASN A 18 -2.85 18.31 6.85
CA ASN A 18 -1.75 17.35 7.05
C ASN A 18 -2.19 15.91 6.75
N ARG A 19 -3.40 15.53 7.16
CA ARG A 19 -3.99 14.22 6.87
C ARG A 19 -4.12 14.02 5.37
N ASP A 20 -4.71 14.99 4.66
CA ASP A 20 -4.95 14.88 3.22
C ASP A 20 -3.63 14.77 2.43
N ALA A 21 -2.60 15.53 2.83
CA ALA A 21 -1.26 15.42 2.25
C ALA A 21 -0.66 14.03 2.47
N MET A 22 -0.77 13.48 3.68
CA MET A 22 -0.27 12.14 3.99
C MET A 22 -1.05 11.07 3.22
N GLU A 23 -2.37 11.19 3.10
CA GLU A 23 -3.21 10.26 2.35
C GLU A 23 -2.84 10.23 0.86
N SER A 24 -2.50 11.38 0.28
CA SER A 24 -1.96 11.44 -1.09
C SER A 24 -0.67 10.63 -1.25
N HIS A 25 0.25 10.72 -0.29
CA HIS A 25 1.48 9.93 -0.30
C HIS A 25 1.20 8.43 -0.14
N VAL A 26 0.29 8.05 0.76
CA VAL A 26 -0.12 6.65 0.95
C VAL A 26 -0.75 6.10 -0.32
N ALA A 27 -1.66 6.83 -0.96
CA ALA A 27 -2.27 6.43 -2.22
C ALA A 27 -1.23 6.23 -3.33
N GLY A 28 -0.25 7.13 -3.43
CA GLY A 28 0.87 6.98 -4.36
C GLY A 28 1.70 5.73 -4.11
N LEU A 29 2.01 5.44 -2.84
CA LEU A 29 2.72 4.23 -2.45
C LEU A 29 1.91 2.96 -2.79
N GLU A 30 0.61 2.96 -2.50
CA GLU A 30 -0.27 1.83 -2.80
C GLU A 30 -0.33 1.54 -4.31
N SER A 31 -0.37 2.57 -5.14
CA SER A 31 -0.31 2.41 -6.61
C SER A 31 0.98 1.73 -7.06
N ILE A 32 2.14 2.20 -6.59
CA ILE A 32 3.44 1.60 -6.94
C ILE A 32 3.55 0.16 -6.42
N LEU A 33 3.02 -0.11 -5.23
CA LEU A 33 2.98 -1.46 -4.68
C LEU A 33 2.06 -2.37 -5.50
N ALA A 34 0.94 -1.88 -6.00
CA ALA A 34 0.04 -2.64 -6.88
C ALA A 34 0.76 -3.01 -8.19
N GLU A 35 1.46 -2.05 -8.81
CA GLU A 35 2.29 -2.31 -10.00
C GLU A 35 3.36 -3.36 -9.72
N ALA A 36 4.08 -3.23 -8.60
CA ALA A 36 5.10 -4.22 -8.20
C ALA A 36 4.49 -5.61 -7.93
N ARG A 37 3.27 -5.69 -7.39
CA ARG A 37 2.55 -6.95 -7.15
C ARG A 37 2.07 -7.61 -8.45
N ALA A 38 1.78 -6.84 -9.49
CA ALA A 38 1.46 -7.36 -10.83
C ALA A 38 2.64 -8.09 -11.48
N GLY A 39 3.85 -7.95 -10.93
CA GLY A 39 5.03 -8.69 -11.37
C GLY A 39 5.44 -8.32 -12.79
N GLY A 40 5.58 -9.31 -13.67
CA GLY A 40 5.90 -9.08 -15.08
C GLY A 40 4.74 -8.50 -15.91
N GLY A 41 3.55 -8.32 -15.32
CA GLY A 41 2.31 -8.01 -16.03
C GLY A 41 1.56 -9.28 -16.49
N ASP A 42 0.27 -9.11 -16.80
CA ASP A 42 -0.70 -10.21 -16.97
C ASP A 42 -0.23 -11.28 -17.97
N LYS A 43 0.34 -10.87 -19.10
CA LYS A 43 0.87 -11.79 -20.11
C LYS A 43 1.88 -12.79 -19.54
N TYR A 44 2.76 -12.31 -18.67
CA TYR A 44 3.83 -13.13 -18.09
C TYR A 44 3.36 -13.94 -16.89
N VAL A 45 2.43 -13.37 -16.11
CA VAL A 45 1.75 -14.06 -15.03
C VAL A 45 0.98 -15.28 -15.57
N GLU A 46 0.14 -15.08 -16.59
CA GLU A 46 -0.63 -16.16 -17.19
C GLU A 46 0.27 -17.22 -17.84
N ARG A 47 1.37 -16.81 -18.50
CA ARG A 47 2.36 -17.76 -19.03
C ARG A 47 3.03 -18.60 -17.94
N HIS A 48 3.24 -18.04 -16.75
CA HIS A 48 3.84 -18.77 -15.62
C HIS A 48 2.84 -19.75 -15.01
N ARG A 49 1.59 -19.31 -14.82
CA ARG A 49 0.48 -20.16 -14.34
C ARG A 49 0.13 -21.28 -15.30
N ALA A 50 0.16 -21.03 -16.62
CA ALA A 50 -0.06 -22.04 -17.65
C ALA A 50 0.98 -23.18 -17.63
N ARG A 51 2.10 -23.00 -16.92
CA ARG A 51 3.09 -24.05 -16.65
C ARG A 51 2.83 -24.79 -15.33
N GLU A 52 1.64 -24.61 -14.76
CA GLU A 52 1.21 -25.16 -13.46
C GLU A 52 2.12 -24.72 -12.31
N LYS A 53 2.69 -23.51 -12.41
CA LYS A 53 3.58 -22.95 -11.39
C LYS A 53 2.93 -21.77 -10.68
N LEU A 54 3.06 -21.78 -9.35
CA LEU A 54 2.74 -20.62 -8.51
C LEU A 54 3.74 -19.48 -8.74
N LEU A 55 3.25 -18.24 -8.73
CA LEU A 55 4.04 -17.02 -8.67
C LEU A 55 4.79 -16.93 -7.33
N PRO A 56 5.86 -16.13 -7.24
CA PRO A 56 6.61 -15.98 -5.99
C PRO A 56 5.75 -15.56 -4.78
N ARG A 57 4.80 -14.64 -4.97
CA ARG A 57 3.90 -14.19 -3.88
C ARG A 57 2.85 -15.24 -3.50
N GLU A 58 2.31 -15.96 -4.48
CA GLU A 58 1.36 -17.06 -4.26
C GLU A 58 1.98 -18.24 -3.48
N ARG A 59 3.31 -18.31 -3.36
CA ARG A 59 3.99 -19.34 -2.55
C ARG A 59 4.16 -18.93 -1.08
N ILE A 60 3.97 -17.65 -0.76
CA ILE A 60 4.21 -17.09 0.57
C ILE A 60 2.90 -17.00 1.36
N GLU A 61 1.81 -16.65 0.69
CA GLU A 61 0.44 -16.68 1.25
C GLU A 61 -0.01 -18.12 1.57
#